data_AF-A0A967MVF6-F1
#
_entry.id   AF-A0A967MVF6-F1
#
_cell.length_a   1.000
_cell.length_b   1.000
_cell.length_c   1.000
_cell.angle_alpha   90.00
_cell.angle_beta   90.00
_cell.angle_gamma   90.00
#
_symmetry.space_group_name_H-M   'P 1'
#
loop_
_entity.id
_entity.type
_entity.pdbx_description
1 polymer ?
#
loop_
_entity_poly.entity_id
_entity_poly.type
_entity_poly.pdbx_seq_one_letter_code
_entity_poly.pdbx_strand_id
1 'polypeptide(L)'
;MALIRIPNRSAREPAWASQRQWPRTHVPRAALRWLLDPASLTRRVERACGEGFRIELLHQAWTRPLPSEAQLLRLRAGGYALCREVHLRCRSRPWVFARTVIPPRTVGGPGRRLAHLGERSLGALLFADVTLERGEVAIARLRPGEWLYERATAALGPPPAEVWGRRSVFRLKRRPLLVTEVFLPDILGRGFSPGTR
;
A
#
# COMPACT_ATOMS: atom_id res chain seq x y z
N MET A 1 2.31 -18.96 -14.04
CA MET A 1 2.02 -18.06 -12.91
C MET A 1 3.14 -18.20 -11.90
N ALA A 2 3.99 -17.18 -11.70
CA ALA A 2 5.02 -17.25 -10.66
C ALA A 2 4.31 -17.22 -9.30
N LEU A 3 4.49 -18.28 -8.50
CA LEU A 3 4.04 -18.32 -7.11
C LEU A 3 4.79 -17.23 -6.35
N ILE A 4 4.11 -16.14 -5.99
CA ILE A 4 4.72 -15.02 -5.27
C ILE A 4 5.05 -15.49 -3.85
N ARG A 5 6.31 -15.88 -3.63
CA ARG A 5 6.82 -16.42 -2.37
C ARG A 5 6.42 -15.54 -1.19
N ILE A 6 5.69 -16.12 -0.24
CA ILE A 6 5.34 -15.45 1.01
C ILE A 6 6.56 -15.59 1.94
N PRO A 7 7.21 -14.50 2.36
CA PRO A 7 8.35 -14.53 3.26
C PRO A 7 7.91 -15.00 4.64
N ASN A 8 8.87 -15.56 5.38
CA ASN A 8 8.65 -16.03 6.73
C ASN A 8 8.16 -14.87 7.62
N ARG A 9 7.07 -15.09 8.35
CA ARG A 9 6.46 -14.10 9.26
C ARG A 9 7.33 -13.73 10.45
N SER A 10 8.42 -14.47 10.72
CA SER A 10 9.44 -14.08 11.69
C SER A 10 10.38 -12.97 11.18
N ALA A 11 10.27 -12.57 9.91
CA ALA A 11 11.01 -11.44 9.38
C ALA A 11 10.62 -10.13 10.09
N ARG A 12 11.57 -9.19 10.16
CA ARG A 12 11.39 -7.93 10.89
C ARG A 12 10.30 -7.07 10.25
N GLU A 13 9.64 -6.24 11.06
CA GLU A 13 8.73 -5.22 10.55
C GLU A 13 9.47 -3.89 10.32
N PRO A 14 9.08 -3.10 9.30
CA PRO A 14 9.67 -1.79 9.06
C PRO A 14 9.46 -0.84 10.24
N ALA A 15 10.44 0.04 10.48
CA ALA A 15 10.34 1.09 11.48
C ALA A 15 9.44 2.24 10.97
N TRP A 16 8.14 2.14 11.27
CA TRP A 16 7.17 3.16 10.92
C TRP A 16 7.20 4.33 11.90
N ALA A 17 7.39 5.54 11.37
CA ALA A 17 7.30 6.77 12.17
C ALA A 17 6.31 7.75 11.53
N SER A 18 5.77 8.67 12.33
CA SER A 18 4.92 9.74 11.81
C SER A 18 5.66 10.52 10.71
N GLN A 19 4.96 10.95 9.66
CA GLN A 19 5.53 11.86 8.66
C GLN A 19 6.10 13.15 9.27
N ARG A 20 5.62 13.56 10.47
CA ARG A 20 6.11 14.74 11.19
C ARG A 20 7.48 14.51 11.85
N GLN A 21 7.83 13.25 12.11
CA GLN A 21 9.08 12.85 12.76
C GLN A 21 10.23 12.67 11.76
N TRP A 22 9.94 12.55 10.46
CA TRP A 22 10.96 12.39 9.42
C TRP A 22 11.44 13.75 8.90
N PRO A 23 12.73 14.11 9.08
CA PRO A 23 13.30 15.25 8.37
C PRO A 23 13.26 14.95 6.87
N ARG A 24 12.70 15.88 6.08
CA ARG A 24 12.53 15.68 4.62
C ARG A 24 13.86 15.41 3.91
N THR A 25 14.98 15.86 4.48
CA THR A 25 16.34 15.63 3.98
C THR A 25 16.76 14.16 3.97
N HIS A 26 16.16 13.31 4.81
CA HIS A 26 16.48 11.88 4.88
C HIS A 26 15.69 11.02 3.89
N VAL A 27 14.78 11.63 3.13
CA VAL A 27 13.93 10.92 2.17
C VAL A 27 14.28 11.39 0.76
N PRO A 28 14.54 10.50 -0.20
CA PRO A 28 14.79 10.90 -1.58
C PRO A 28 13.68 11.81 -2.11
N ARG A 29 14.03 12.94 -2.74
CA ARG A 29 13.06 13.92 -3.25
C ARG A 29 12.02 13.30 -4.19
N ALA A 30 12.46 12.34 -5.00
CA ALA A 30 11.60 11.54 -5.86
C ALA A 30 10.53 10.74 -5.10
N ALA A 31 10.86 10.23 -3.90
CA ALA A 31 9.92 9.51 -3.04
C ALA A 31 9.01 10.46 -2.26
N LEU A 32 9.53 11.59 -1.78
CA LEU A 32 8.76 12.59 -1.01
C LEU A 32 7.46 13.00 -1.70
N ARG A 33 7.52 13.25 -3.01
CA ARG A 33 6.34 13.71 -3.78
C ARG A 33 5.22 12.68 -3.77
N TRP A 34 5.54 11.39 -3.65
CA TRP A 34 4.58 10.29 -3.62
C TRP A 34 4.15 9.98 -2.19
N LEU A 35 5.10 9.98 -1.25
CA LEU A 35 4.86 9.71 0.16
C LEU A 35 3.88 10.71 0.78
N LEU A 36 4.02 11.99 0.46
CA LEU A 36 3.28 13.08 1.11
C LEU A 36 2.02 13.50 0.36
N ASP A 37 1.63 12.79 -0.71
CA ASP A 37 0.45 13.14 -1.49
C ASP A 37 -0.86 12.85 -0.73
N PRO A 38 -1.71 13.85 -0.46
CA PRO A 38 -3.00 13.60 0.17
C PRO A 38 -4.01 12.91 -0.77
N ALA A 39 -3.82 12.99 -2.09
CA ALA A 39 -4.77 12.52 -3.09
C ALA A 39 -4.78 10.99 -3.26
N SER A 40 -5.72 10.51 -4.09
CA SER A 40 -5.83 9.10 -4.47
C SER A 40 -4.57 8.64 -5.21
N LEU A 41 -3.80 7.75 -4.57
CA LEU A 41 -2.61 7.17 -5.20
C LEU A 41 -2.95 6.52 -6.54
N THR A 42 -4.01 5.70 -6.58
CA THR A 42 -4.40 4.99 -7.80
C THR A 42 -4.64 5.96 -8.96
N ARG A 43 -5.42 7.03 -8.75
CA ARG A 43 -5.67 8.03 -9.81
C ARG A 43 -4.38 8.73 -10.26
N ARG A 44 -3.47 9.01 -9.33
CA ARG A 44 -2.21 9.67 -9.68
C ARG A 44 -1.28 8.74 -10.46
N VAL A 45 -1.18 7.48 -10.06
CA VAL A 45 -0.39 6.47 -10.78
C VAL A 45 -0.96 6.22 -12.16
N GLU A 46 -2.28 6.09 -12.28
CA GLU A 46 -2.99 5.95 -13.55
C GLU A 46 -2.69 7.13 -14.49
N ARG A 47 -2.82 8.37 -14.01
CA ARG A 47 -2.46 9.57 -14.79
C ARG A 47 -0.99 9.63 -15.20
N ALA A 48 -0.09 9.16 -14.33
CA ALA A 48 1.35 9.16 -14.60
C ALA A 48 1.79 8.03 -15.54
N CYS A 49 1.06 6.93 -15.56
CA CYS A 49 1.31 5.85 -16.50
C CYS A 49 0.67 6.11 -17.87
N GLY A 50 -0.54 6.67 -17.87
CA GLY A 50 -1.39 6.74 -19.06
C GLY A 50 -1.83 5.35 -19.50
N GLU A 51 -1.69 5.07 -20.79
CA GLU A 51 -2.03 3.77 -21.37
C GLU A 51 -1.15 2.65 -20.80
N GLY A 52 -1.80 1.54 -20.44
CA GLY A 52 -1.15 0.37 -19.84
C GLY A 52 -1.13 0.37 -18.31
N PHE A 53 -1.79 1.32 -17.65
CA PHE A 53 -2.06 1.21 -16.22
C PHE A 53 -2.94 -0.01 -15.94
N ARG A 54 -2.55 -0.85 -14.98
CA ARG A 54 -3.39 -1.93 -14.48
C ARG A 54 -3.10 -2.24 -13.01
N ILE A 55 -4.11 -2.78 -12.34
CA ILE A 55 -3.97 -3.35 -11.00
C ILE A 55 -3.85 -4.85 -11.17
N GLU A 56 -2.75 -5.42 -10.70
CA GLU A 56 -2.53 -6.87 -10.69
C GLU A 56 -2.75 -7.39 -9.28
N LEU A 57 -3.65 -8.37 -9.12
CA LEU A 57 -3.88 -9.02 -7.84
C LEU A 57 -2.79 -10.04 -7.54
N LEU A 58 -2.11 -9.88 -6.40
CA LEU A 58 -1.06 -10.80 -5.94
C LEU A 58 -1.60 -11.79 -4.91
N HIS A 59 -2.44 -11.30 -4.00
CA HIS A 59 -3.02 -12.09 -2.92
C HIS A 59 -4.29 -11.42 -2.38
N GLN A 60 -5.34 -12.20 -2.13
CA GLN A 60 -6.50 -11.73 -1.36
C GLN A 60 -7.10 -12.88 -0.57
N ALA A 61 -6.91 -12.88 0.75
CA ALA A 61 -7.45 -13.92 1.62
C ALA A 61 -7.59 -13.43 3.06
N TRP A 62 -8.42 -14.14 3.84
CA TRP A 62 -8.44 -14.02 5.29
C TRP A 62 -7.14 -14.59 5.85
N THR A 63 -6.30 -13.73 6.39
CA THR A 63 -5.03 -14.14 7.00
C THR A 63 -4.79 -13.38 8.29
N ARG A 64 -3.83 -13.83 9.09
CA ARG A 64 -3.34 -13.02 10.21
C ARG A 64 -2.57 -11.82 9.64
N PRO A 65 -2.89 -10.58 10.01
CA PRO A 65 -2.06 -9.44 9.65
C PRO A 65 -0.72 -9.46 10.40
N LEU A 66 0.20 -8.58 10.03
CA LEU A 66 1.42 -8.35 10.80
C LEU A 66 1.08 -7.80 12.19
N PRO A 67 1.90 -8.05 13.23
CA PRO A 67 1.70 -7.50 14.56
C PRO A 67 1.40 -6.00 14.58
N SER A 68 2.18 -5.17 13.87
CA SER A 68 1.95 -3.71 13.86
C SER A 68 0.66 -3.30 13.13
N GLU A 69 0.26 -4.06 12.11
CA GLU A 69 -1.01 -3.87 11.40
C GLU A 69 -2.20 -4.22 12.32
N ALA A 70 -2.10 -5.33 13.06
CA ALA A 70 -3.10 -5.77 14.02
C ALA A 70 -3.29 -4.75 15.15
N GLN A 71 -2.19 -4.21 15.67
CA GLN A 71 -2.19 -3.17 16.71
C GLN A 71 -2.89 -1.89 16.22
N LEU A 72 -2.51 -1.37 15.05
CA LEU A 72 -3.14 -0.17 14.46
C LEU A 72 -4.64 -0.34 14.24
N LEU A 73 -5.05 -1.54 13.84
CA LEU A 73 -6.45 -1.89 13.60
C LEU A 73 -7.18 -2.38 14.85
N ARG A 74 -6.54 -2.37 16.02
CA ARG A 74 -7.12 -2.85 17.29
C ARG A 74 -7.80 -4.22 17.13
N LEU A 75 -7.10 -5.14 16.47
CA LEU A 75 -7.53 -6.52 16.33
C LEU A 75 -7.18 -7.30 17.60
N ARG A 76 -7.96 -8.32 17.93
CA ARG A 76 -7.59 -9.28 18.96
C ARG A 76 -6.32 -10.02 18.55
N ALA A 77 -5.50 -10.41 19.53
CA ALA A 77 -4.32 -11.23 19.28
C ALA A 77 -4.71 -12.49 18.48
N GLY A 78 -3.96 -12.79 17.42
CA GLY A 78 -4.23 -13.91 16.51
C GLY A 78 -5.46 -13.74 15.60
N GLY A 79 -6.15 -12.60 15.64
CA GLY A 79 -7.33 -12.31 14.84
C GLY A 79 -7.03 -12.24 13.33
N TYR A 80 -7.98 -12.68 12.53
CA TYR A 80 -7.89 -12.65 11.07
C TYR A 80 -8.44 -11.35 10.51
N ALA A 81 -7.87 -10.92 9.39
CA ALA A 81 -8.34 -9.82 8.57
C ALA A 81 -8.25 -10.20 7.09
N LEU A 82 -9.13 -9.62 6.28
CA LEU A 82 -9.01 -9.74 4.84
C LEU A 82 -7.81 -8.93 4.40
N CYS A 83 -6.77 -9.61 3.92
CA CYS A 83 -5.54 -8.99 3.46
C CYS A 83 -5.50 -9.07 1.94
N ARG A 84 -5.44 -7.90 1.29
CA ARG A 84 -5.33 -7.76 -0.16
C ARG A 84 -3.99 -7.14 -0.51
N GLU A 85 -3.26 -7.75 -1.44
CA GLU A 85 -1.99 -7.27 -1.96
C GLU A 85 -2.08 -7.16 -3.48
N VAL A 86 -1.66 -6.03 -4.01
CA VAL A 86 -1.71 -5.73 -5.43
C VAL A 86 -0.44 -5.02 -5.88
N HIS A 87 -0.11 -5.16 -7.16
CA HIS A 87 0.72 -4.18 -7.84
C HIS A 87 -0.13 -3.16 -8.57
N LEU A 88 0.22 -1.89 -8.45
CA LEU A 88 -0.11 -0.89 -9.44
C LEU A 88 0.97 -0.95 -10.52
N ARG A 89 0.66 -1.51 -11.68
CA ARG A 89 1.60 -1.64 -12.79
C ARG A 89 1.39 -0.56 -13.83
N CYS A 90 2.50 -0.14 -14.43
CA CYS A 90 2.48 0.55 -15.71
C CYS A 90 3.11 -0.36 -16.77
N ARG A 91 2.30 -0.77 -17.75
CA ARG A 91 2.66 -1.82 -18.71
C ARG A 91 3.12 -3.07 -17.96
N SER A 92 4.33 -3.54 -18.22
CA SER A 92 4.92 -4.71 -17.56
C SER A 92 5.67 -4.39 -16.27
N ARG A 93 5.72 -3.14 -15.79
CA ARG A 93 6.56 -2.78 -14.62
C ARG A 93 5.70 -2.46 -13.39
N PRO A 94 5.95 -3.10 -12.24
CA PRO A 94 5.26 -2.73 -11.00
C PRO A 94 5.84 -1.41 -10.48
N TRP A 95 4.96 -0.44 -10.26
CA TRP A 95 5.34 0.90 -9.75
C TRP A 95 5.09 1.02 -8.25
N VAL A 96 4.03 0.40 -7.76
CA VAL A 96 3.69 0.37 -6.34
C VAL A 96 3.25 -1.02 -5.95
N PHE A 97 3.76 -1.52 -4.84
CA PHE A 97 3.14 -2.61 -4.10
C PHE A 97 2.19 -2.01 -3.05
N ALA A 98 0.91 -2.39 -3.09
CA ALA A 98 -0.07 -1.92 -2.13
C ALA A 98 -0.66 -3.10 -1.35
N ARG A 99 -0.65 -2.99 -0.02
CA ARG A 99 -1.23 -3.94 0.91
C ARG A 99 -2.34 -3.27 1.70
N THR A 100 -3.52 -3.88 1.69
CA THR A 100 -4.69 -3.43 2.43
C THR A 100 -5.09 -4.49 3.44
N VAL A 101 -5.29 -4.09 4.69
CA VAL A 101 -5.76 -4.97 5.77
C VAL A 101 -7.14 -4.49 6.24
N ILE A 102 -8.13 -5.35 6.09
CA ILE A 102 -9.54 -5.03 6.34
C ILE A 102 -10.08 -5.94 7.47
N PRO A 103 -10.34 -5.38 8.67
CA PRO A 103 -10.96 -6.10 9.78
C PRO A 103 -12.33 -6.71 9.40
N PRO A 104 -12.74 -7.84 10.01
CA PRO A 104 -14.06 -8.44 9.80
C PRO A 104 -15.23 -7.45 9.93
N ARG A 105 -15.18 -6.60 10.96
CA ARG A 105 -16.18 -5.57 11.22
C ARG A 105 -16.33 -4.53 10.10
N THR A 106 -15.31 -4.37 9.26
CA THR A 106 -15.28 -3.43 8.12
C THR A 106 -15.83 -4.08 6.85
N VAL A 107 -15.73 -5.40 6.71
CA VAL A 107 -16.22 -6.17 5.55
C VAL A 107 -17.73 -6.46 5.62
N GLY A 108 -18.37 -6.33 6.78
CA GLY A 108 -19.81 -6.58 6.95
C GLY A 108 -20.74 -5.49 6.38
N GLY A 109 -21.97 -5.88 6.01
CA GLY A 109 -23.03 -4.95 5.58
C GLY A 109 -22.65 -4.12 4.34
N PRO A 110 -22.73 -2.77 4.37
CA PRO A 110 -22.35 -1.91 3.25
C PRO A 110 -20.89 -2.09 2.77
N GLY A 111 -20.02 -2.65 3.61
CA GLY A 111 -18.63 -2.97 3.32
C GLY A 111 -18.41 -4.27 2.55
N ARG A 112 -19.45 -5.05 2.22
CA ARG A 112 -19.32 -6.34 1.49
C ARG A 112 -18.58 -6.22 0.15
N ARG A 113 -18.65 -5.05 -0.49
CA ARG A 113 -17.91 -4.75 -1.72
C ARG A 113 -16.38 -4.77 -1.51
N LEU A 114 -15.90 -4.50 -0.30
CA LEU A 114 -14.48 -4.61 0.07
C LEU A 114 -13.99 -6.07 0.05
N ALA A 115 -14.87 -7.05 0.23
CA ALA A 115 -14.52 -8.47 0.16
C ALA A 115 -14.22 -8.93 -1.26
N HIS A 116 -14.78 -8.25 -2.27
CA HIS A 116 -14.77 -8.65 -3.67
C HIS A 116 -13.96 -7.66 -4.52
N LEU A 117 -12.93 -7.07 -3.91
CA LEU A 117 -12.11 -6.06 -4.55
C LEU A 117 -11.34 -6.61 -5.75
N GLY A 118 -10.66 -7.75 -5.60
CA GLY A 118 -9.93 -8.37 -6.71
C GLY A 118 -8.92 -7.39 -7.31
N GLU A 119 -9.08 -7.06 -8.59
CA GLU A 119 -8.26 -6.05 -9.31
C GLU A 119 -8.89 -4.65 -9.35
N ARG A 120 -10.00 -4.41 -8.64
CA ARG A 120 -10.67 -3.10 -8.63
C ARG A 120 -9.92 -2.09 -7.75
N SER A 121 -9.90 -0.83 -8.16
CA SER A 121 -9.30 0.24 -7.36
C SER A 121 -9.96 0.36 -5.99
N LEU A 122 -9.17 0.17 -4.91
CA LEU A 122 -9.63 0.48 -3.55
C LEU A 122 -9.95 1.96 -3.43
N GLY A 123 -9.08 2.82 -3.99
CA GLY A 123 -9.28 4.27 -3.96
C GLY A 123 -10.62 4.67 -4.58
N ALA A 124 -11.00 4.11 -5.72
CA ALA A 124 -12.30 4.42 -6.35
C ALA A 124 -13.49 4.12 -5.42
N LEU A 125 -13.38 3.07 -4.60
CA LEU A 125 -14.41 2.71 -3.62
C LEU A 125 -14.36 3.58 -2.36
N LEU A 126 -13.16 3.92 -1.87
CA LEU A 126 -12.98 4.78 -0.70
C LEU A 126 -13.45 6.21 -0.99
N PHE A 127 -13.01 6.79 -2.09
CA PHE A 127 -13.30 8.19 -2.44
C PHE A 127 -14.73 8.43 -2.96
N ALA A 128 -15.50 7.36 -3.18
CA ALA A 128 -16.93 7.47 -3.46
C ALA A 128 -17.77 7.63 -2.17
N ASP A 129 -17.19 7.36 -0.99
CA ASP A 129 -17.89 7.49 0.29
C ASP A 129 -17.50 8.81 0.97
N VAL A 130 -18.48 9.69 1.14
CA VAL A 130 -18.31 11.02 1.78
C VAL A 130 -17.91 10.93 3.26
N THR A 131 -18.10 9.77 3.90
CA THR A 131 -17.74 9.54 5.31
C THR A 131 -16.28 9.09 5.47
N LEU A 132 -15.51 9.05 4.38
CA LEU A 132 -14.12 8.63 4.41
C LEU A 132 -13.27 9.61 5.24
N GLU A 133 -12.71 9.10 6.32
CA GLU A 133 -11.68 9.80 7.08
C GLU A 133 -10.33 9.11 6.88
N ARG A 134 -9.28 9.91 6.61
CA ARG A 134 -7.90 9.43 6.58
C ARG A 134 -7.20 9.85 7.86
N GLY A 135 -6.65 8.87 8.58
CA GLY A 135 -5.79 9.10 9.73
C GLY A 135 -4.39 9.58 9.33
N GLU A 136 -3.51 9.70 10.32
CA GLU A 136 -2.13 10.13 10.12
C GLU A 136 -1.36 9.25 9.12
N VAL A 137 -0.46 9.86 8.37
CA VAL A 137 0.48 9.17 7.49
C VAL A 137 1.73 8.82 8.29
N ALA A 138 2.03 7.52 8.35
CA ALA A 138 3.32 7.02 8.81
C ALA A 138 4.18 6.63 7.61
N ILE A 139 5.49 6.89 7.69
CA ILE A 139 6.49 6.61 6.65
C ILE A 139 7.51 5.63 7.22
N ALA A 140 7.99 4.74 6.37
CA ALA A 140 9.10 3.86 6.68
C ALA A 140 10.05 3.73 5.47
N ARG A 141 11.32 3.54 5.78
CA ARG A 141 12.34 3.06 4.86
C ARG A 141 12.47 1.56 5.05
N LEU A 142 12.27 0.80 3.98
CA LEU A 142 12.21 -0.65 3.98
C LEU A 142 13.50 -1.25 3.40
N ARG A 143 14.01 -2.32 3.99
CA ARG A 143 15.31 -2.94 3.66
C ARG A 143 15.25 -4.47 3.62
N PRO A 144 16.21 -5.14 2.95
CA PRO A 144 16.32 -6.60 2.96
C PRO A 144 16.20 -7.24 4.34
N GLY A 145 15.49 -8.37 4.41
CA GLY A 145 15.21 -9.08 5.66
C GLY A 145 14.00 -8.55 6.45
N GLU A 146 13.33 -7.50 5.98
CA GLU A 146 12.02 -7.08 6.50
C GLU A 146 10.89 -7.71 5.69
N TRP A 147 9.85 -8.19 6.38
CA TRP A 147 8.77 -8.95 5.73
C TRP A 147 8.12 -8.19 4.57
N LEU A 148 7.83 -6.90 4.78
CA LEU A 148 7.16 -6.08 3.79
C LEU A 148 8.07 -5.71 2.61
N TYR A 149 9.38 -5.58 2.86
CA TYR A 149 10.36 -5.41 1.79
C TYR A 149 10.35 -6.62 0.87
N GLU A 150 10.53 -7.82 1.46
CA GLU A 150 10.57 -9.08 0.70
C GLU A 150 9.28 -9.31 -0.08
N ARG A 151 8.12 -8.98 0.50
CA ARG A 151 6.84 -9.03 -0.23
C ARG A 151 6.79 -8.07 -1.41
N ALA A 152 7.20 -6.82 -1.20
CA ALA A 152 7.06 -5.75 -2.20
C ALA A 152 8.03 -5.91 -3.37
N THR A 153 9.20 -6.51 -3.14
CA THR A 153 10.27 -6.63 -4.14
C THR A 153 10.34 -8.01 -4.80
N ALA A 154 9.51 -8.98 -4.37
CA ALA A 154 9.53 -10.37 -4.88
C ALA A 154 9.35 -10.52 -6.40
N ALA A 155 8.69 -9.56 -7.06
CA ALA A 155 8.46 -9.57 -8.50
C ALA A 155 9.43 -8.68 -9.29
N LEU A 156 10.39 -8.05 -8.62
CA LEU A 156 11.42 -7.25 -9.26
C LEU A 156 12.56 -8.17 -9.74
N GLY A 157 13.40 -7.64 -10.64
CA GLY A 157 14.69 -8.24 -10.95
C GLY A 157 15.64 -8.13 -9.74
N PRO A 158 16.89 -7.66 -9.90
CA PRO A 158 17.74 -7.44 -8.72
C PRO A 158 17.02 -6.51 -7.73
N PRO A 159 16.82 -6.94 -6.48
CA PRO A 159 16.03 -6.16 -5.53
C PRO A 159 16.82 -4.90 -5.12
N PRO A 160 16.16 -3.74 -4.99
CA PRO A 160 16.82 -2.47 -4.68
C PRO A 160 17.36 -2.47 -3.24
N ALA A 161 18.46 -1.76 -2.95
CA ALA A 161 19.02 -1.70 -1.59
C ALA A 161 18.01 -1.23 -0.52
N GLU A 162 17.07 -0.37 -0.91
CA GLU A 162 15.95 0.07 -0.08
C GLU A 162 14.75 0.48 -0.94
N VAL A 163 13.57 0.50 -0.33
CA VAL A 163 12.36 1.12 -0.87
C VAL A 163 11.70 1.96 0.21
N TRP A 164 10.83 2.88 -0.19
CA TRP A 164 10.10 3.73 0.74
C TRP A 164 8.63 3.39 0.72
N GLY A 165 8.01 3.40 1.89
CA GLY A 165 6.60 3.14 2.04
C GLY A 165 5.91 4.15 2.93
N ARG A 166 4.60 4.28 2.73
CA ARG A 166 3.70 4.97 3.66
C ARG A 166 2.55 4.06 4.06
N ARG A 167 1.96 4.34 5.21
CA ARG A 167 0.70 3.71 5.62
C ARG A 167 -0.22 4.70 6.31
N SER A 168 -1.52 4.48 6.16
CA SER A 168 -2.57 5.26 6.83
C SER A 168 -3.76 4.36 7.17
N VAL A 169 -4.35 4.60 8.34
CA VAL A 169 -5.66 4.03 8.67
C VAL A 169 -6.74 4.90 8.04
N PHE A 170 -7.60 4.28 7.24
CA PHE A 170 -8.81 4.90 6.70
C PHE A 170 -10.01 4.42 7.51
N ARG A 171 -11.02 5.28 7.69
CA ARG A 171 -12.28 4.92 8.34
C ARG A 171 -13.45 5.22 7.40
N LEU A 172 -14.24 4.20 7.10
CA LEU A 172 -15.51 4.30 6.39
C LEU A 172 -16.63 4.13 7.41
N LYS A 173 -17.47 5.16 7.63
CA LYS A 173 -18.52 5.10 8.67
C LYS A 173 -17.96 4.60 10.02
N ARG A 174 -16.81 5.14 10.44
CA ARG A 174 -16.04 4.76 11.64
C ARG A 174 -15.44 3.34 11.64
N ARG A 175 -15.56 2.56 10.56
CA ARG A 175 -14.99 1.22 10.43
C ARG A 175 -13.60 1.30 9.79
N PRO A 176 -12.53 0.86 10.48
CA PRO A 176 -11.17 1.11 10.02
C PRO A 176 -10.70 0.06 9.01
N LEU A 177 -9.79 0.46 8.14
CA LEU A 177 -8.93 -0.41 7.34
C LEU A 177 -7.56 0.25 7.19
N LEU A 178 -6.51 -0.54 7.05
CA LEU A 178 -5.15 -0.04 6.89
C LEU A 178 -4.75 -0.17 5.43
N VAL A 179 -4.21 0.90 4.86
CA VAL A 179 -3.58 0.87 3.54
C VAL A 179 -2.11 1.17 3.71
N THR A 180 -1.27 0.31 3.15
CA THR A 180 0.18 0.43 3.08
C THR A 180 0.59 0.45 1.61
N GLU A 181 1.40 1.42 1.23
CA GLU A 181 1.82 1.66 -0.15
C GLU A 181 3.36 1.73 -0.16
N VAL A 182 4.00 0.87 -0.94
CA VAL A 182 5.46 0.78 -1.10
C VAL A 182 5.84 1.18 -2.51
N PHE A 183 6.64 2.23 -2.66
CA PHE A 183 7.02 2.84 -3.92
C PHE A 183 8.27 2.14 -4.49
N LEU A 184 8.12 1.54 -5.66
CA LEU A 184 9.16 0.74 -6.32
C LEU A 184 10.01 1.60 -7.27
N PRO A 185 11.23 1.18 -7.66
CA PRO A 185 12.20 2.04 -8.34
C PRO A 185 11.67 2.78 -9.59
N ASP A 186 10.87 2.11 -10.43
CA ASP A 186 10.35 2.70 -11.67
C ASP A 186 9.47 3.95 -11.46
N ILE A 187 8.78 4.07 -10.33
CA ILE A 187 7.92 5.24 -10.04
C ILE A 187 8.72 6.44 -9.52
N LEU A 188 9.91 6.19 -8.98
CA LEU A 188 10.79 7.20 -8.39
C LEU A 188 11.65 7.88 -9.46
N GLY A 189 12.13 7.12 -10.47
CA GLY A 189 12.95 7.66 -11.55
C GLY A 189 12.20 8.60 -12.52
N ARG A 190 10.86 8.57 -12.53
CA ARG A 190 10.07 9.39 -13.45
C ARG A 190 9.69 10.73 -12.81
N GLY A 191 10.55 11.74 -12.91
CA GLY A 191 10.13 13.15 -12.83
C GLY A 191 8.92 13.34 -13.77
N PHE A 192 7.78 13.79 -13.24
CA PHE A 192 6.65 14.11 -14.10
C PHE A 192 7.02 15.45 -14.76
N SER A 193 7.19 15.49 -16.08
CA SER A 193 7.08 16.76 -16.80
C SER A 193 5.61 17.15 -16.71
N PRO A 194 5.25 18.30 -16.12
CA PRO A 194 3.86 18.75 -16.13
C PRO A 194 3.46 18.85 -17.60
N GLY A 195 2.43 18.12 -18.00
CA GLY A 195 1.91 18.20 -19.36
C GLY A 195 1.57 19.65 -19.66
N THR A 196 2.28 20.21 -20.62
CA THR A 196 1.90 21.42 -21.34
C THR A 196 0.46 21.23 -21.82
N ARG A 197 -0.44 22.07 -21.35
CA ARG A 197 -1.57 22.50 -22.19
C ARG A 197 -1.15 23.79 -22.86
#